data_AF-A0A9Y2MZG5-F1
#
_entry.id   AF-A0A9Y2MZG5-F1
#
_cell.length_a   1.000
_cell.length_b   1.000
_cell.length_c   1.000
_cell.angle_alpha   90.00
_cell.angle_beta   90.00
_cell.angle_gamma   90.00
#
_symmetry.space_group_name_H-M   'P 1'
#
loop_
_entity.id
_entity.type
_entity.pdbx_description
1 polymer ?
#
loop_
_entity_poly.entity_id
_entity_poly.type
_entity_poly.pdbx_seq_one_letter_code
_entity_poly.pdbx_strand_id
1 'polypeptide(L)'
;MSVAEAIAAALADVEGLRPAVERTWGSAVDLTPEAVQVRLIATLLPLPPLLARAAAVVRPVLADTEWVSATLRLIVTDVDAGAFT
;
A
#
# COMPACT_ATOMS: atom_id res chain seq x y z
N MET A 1 6.82 -6.09 -15.61
CA MET A 1 6.36 -5.41 -14.40
C MET A 1 5.98 -6.49 -13.39
N SER A 2 6.59 -6.48 -12.21
CA SER A 2 6.26 -7.42 -11.14
C SER A 2 4.93 -7.03 -10.46
N VAL A 3 4.32 -7.95 -9.72
CA VAL A 3 3.11 -7.67 -8.93
C VAL A 3 3.38 -6.56 -7.90
N ALA A 4 4.56 -6.55 -7.27
CA ALA A 4 4.96 -5.51 -6.34
C ALA A 4 5.03 -4.12 -7.00
N GLU A 5 5.57 -4.03 -8.22
CA GLU A 5 5.61 -2.78 -9.00
C GLU A 5 4.19 -2.33 -9.40
N ALA A 6 3.33 -3.26 -9.81
CA ALA A 6 1.94 -2.94 -10.17
C ALA A 6 1.14 -2.43 -8.97
N ILE A 7 1.34 -3.01 -7.77
CA ILE A 7 0.73 -2.54 -6.53
C ILE A 7 1.24 -1.14 -6.17
N ALA A 8 2.55 -0.91 -6.23
CA ALA A 8 3.13 0.39 -5.94
C ALA A 8 2.62 1.47 -6.92
N ALA A 9 2.48 1.13 -8.20
CA ALA A 9 1.91 2.01 -9.22
C ALA A 9 0.43 2.34 -8.93
N ALA A 10 -0.41 1.33 -8.64
CA ALA A 10 -1.81 1.55 -8.32
C ALA A 10 -2.03 2.43 -7.07
N LEU A 11 -1.11 2.34 -6.09
CA LEU A 11 -1.16 3.15 -4.88
C LEU A 11 -0.67 4.59 -5.08
N ALA A 12 0.10 4.86 -6.12
CA ALA A 12 0.56 6.22 -6.44
C ALA A 12 -0.61 7.15 -6.82
N ASP A 13 -1.73 6.58 -7.30
CA ASP A 13 -2.93 7.31 -7.66
C ASP A 13 -3.89 7.53 -6.48
N VAL A 14 -3.61 6.98 -5.30
CA VAL A 14 -4.44 7.16 -4.11
C VAL A 14 -4.03 8.43 -3.38
N GLU A 15 -4.78 9.50 -3.61
CA GLU A 15 -4.59 10.76 -2.89
C GLU A 15 -4.59 10.54 -1.36
N GLY A 16 -3.58 11.09 -0.69
CA GLY A 16 -3.40 10.97 0.76
C GLY A 16 -2.52 9.81 1.20
N LEU A 17 -2.02 8.98 0.28
CA LEU A 17 -1.09 7.89 0.56
C LEU A 17 0.07 7.88 -0.44
N ARG A 18 1.25 7.47 0.03
CA ARG A 18 2.38 7.15 -0.85
C ARG A 18 3.07 5.86 -0.39
N PRO A 19 3.57 5.01 -1.32
CA PRO A 19 4.39 3.87 -0.95
C PRO A 19 5.64 4.29 -0.16
N ALA A 20 5.93 3.61 0.95
CA ALA A 20 7.10 3.88 1.80
C ALA A 20 8.36 3.24 1.20
N VAL A 21 9.00 3.92 0.24
CA VAL A 21 10.27 3.50 -0.37
C VAL A 21 11.47 4.15 0.34
N GLU A 22 11.68 3.86 1.62
CA GLU A 22 12.90 4.29 2.30
C GLU A 22 13.99 3.22 2.29
N ARG A 23 15.24 3.69 2.30
CA ARG A 23 16.46 2.85 2.31
C ARG A 23 16.49 1.84 3.46
N THR A 24 15.78 2.13 4.55
CA THR A 24 15.73 1.33 5.78
C THR A 24 14.83 0.09 5.69
N TRP A 25 13.77 0.13 4.86
CA TRP A 25 12.80 -0.97 4.74
C TRP A 25 12.92 -1.75 3.42
N GLY A 26 13.74 -1.27 2.49
CA GLY A 26 13.88 -1.87 1.17
C GLY A 26 12.67 -1.54 0.28
N SER A 27 11.81 -2.52 0.04
CA SER A 27 10.61 -2.37 -0.81
C SER A 27 9.40 -1.91 0.00
N ALA A 28 8.58 -1.03 -0.60
CA ALA A 28 7.27 -0.66 -0.05
C ALA A 28 6.28 -1.84 -0.04
N VAL A 29 6.49 -2.82 -0.92
CA VAL A 29 5.63 -4.01 -1.04
C VAL A 29 6.46 -5.26 -0.78
N ASP A 30 5.96 -6.11 0.11
CA ASP A 30 6.53 -7.39 0.49
C ASP A 30 5.50 -8.49 0.27
N LEU A 31 5.90 -9.57 -0.38
CA LEU A 31 5.02 -10.65 -0.85
C LEU A 31 5.47 -11.97 -0.22
N THR A 32 4.62 -12.55 0.63
CA THR A 32 4.75 -13.93 1.09
C THR A 32 3.55 -14.74 0.61
N PRO A 33 3.61 -16.08 0.60
CA PRO A 33 2.46 -16.89 0.18
C PRO A 33 1.16 -16.59 0.96
N GLU A 34 1.28 -16.14 2.21
CA GLU A 34 0.14 -15.89 3.12
C GLU A 34 -0.29 -14.41 3.17
N ALA A 35 0.61 -13.48 2.84
CA ALA A 35 0.37 -12.06 3.04
C ALA A 35 0.99 -11.17 1.95
N VAL A 36 0.24 -10.13 1.61
CA VAL A 36 0.73 -8.99 0.84
C VAL A 36 0.83 -7.82 1.81
N GLN A 37 2.06 -7.44 2.15
CA GLN A 37 2.30 -6.34 3.07
C GLN A 37 2.71 -5.09 2.29
N VAL A 38 1.96 -4.02 2.50
CA VAL A 38 2.20 -2.72 1.87
C VAL A 38 2.50 -1.70 2.95
N ARG A 39 3.68 -1.09 2.88
CA ARG A 39 4.12 -0.01 3.76
C ARG A 39 3.79 1.32 3.11
N LEU A 40 3.13 2.19 3.85
CA LEU A 40 2.54 3.44 3.38
C LEU A 40 2.96 4.60 4.28
N ILE A 41 3.13 5.77 3.68
CA ILE A 41 3.16 7.04 4.39
C ILE A 41 1.83 7.74 4.11
N ALA A 42 1.14 8.18 5.16
CA ALA A 42 -0.09 8.94 5.02
C ALA A 42 0.21 10.44 4.94
N THR A 43 -0.36 11.12 3.95
CA THR A 43 -0.23 12.58 3.77
C THR A 43 -1.54 13.33 4.01
N LEU A 44 -2.62 12.59 4.23
CA LEU A 44 -3.94 13.12 4.61
C LEU A 44 -4.55 12.28 5.73
N LEU A 45 -5.57 12.85 6.36
CA LEU A 45 -6.39 12.21 7.37
C LEU A 45 -7.88 12.37 7.02
N PRO A 46 -8.77 11.48 7.53
CA PRO A 46 -8.49 10.39 8.49
C PRO A 46 -8.02 9.08 7.81
N LEU A 47 -7.27 8.25 8.53
CA LEU A 47 -6.68 7.00 7.99
C LEU A 47 -7.70 5.94 7.51
N PRO A 48 -8.78 5.61 8.26
CA PRO A 48 -9.66 4.50 7.87
C PRO A 48 -10.20 4.56 6.43
N PRO A 49 -10.74 5.70 5.93
CA PRO A 49 -11.20 5.77 4.54
C PRO A 49 -10.05 5.71 3.52
N LEU A 50 -8.85 6.23 3.84
CA LEU A 50 -7.69 6.14 2.96
C LEU A 50 -7.25 4.68 2.79
N LEU A 51 -7.19 3.92 3.90
CA LEU A 51 -6.83 2.51 3.87
C LEU A 51 -7.88 1.66 3.13
N ALA A 52 -9.17 2.01 3.24
CA ALA A 52 -10.22 1.36 2.45
C ALA A 52 -10.04 1.60 0.94
N ARG A 53 -9.70 2.82 0.53
CA ARG A 53 -9.40 3.16 -0.88
C ARG A 53 -8.17 2.43 -1.38
N ALA A 54 -7.09 2.40 -0.60
CA ALA A 54 -5.88 1.65 -0.92
C ALA A 54 -6.19 0.15 -1.10
N ALA A 55 -6.97 -0.45 -0.20
CA ALA A 55 -7.38 -1.85 -0.37
C ALA A 55 -8.20 -2.07 -1.65
N ALA A 56 -9.11 -1.13 -1.98
CA ALA A 56 -9.94 -1.21 -3.17
C ALA A 56 -9.16 -1.14 -4.49
N VAL A 57 -8.03 -0.42 -4.53
CA VAL A 57 -7.18 -0.36 -5.73
C VAL A 57 -6.18 -1.52 -5.80
N VAL A 58 -5.72 -2.03 -4.65
CA VAL A 58 -4.74 -3.14 -4.61
C VAL A 58 -5.41 -4.50 -4.89
N ARG A 59 -6.62 -4.74 -4.38
CA ARG A 59 -7.29 -6.04 -4.54
C ARG A 59 -7.49 -6.48 -6.01
N PRO A 60 -7.87 -5.60 -6.94
CA PRO A 60 -7.95 -5.95 -8.36
C PRO A 60 -6.60 -6.39 -8.96
N VAL A 61 -5.49 -5.79 -8.52
CA VAL A 61 -4.14 -6.17 -8.99
C VAL A 61 -3.79 -7.61 -8.56
N LEU A 62 -4.34 -8.08 -7.45
CA LEU A 62 -4.08 -9.43 -6.92
C LEU A 62 -5.00 -10.51 -7.51
N ALA A 63 -6.09 -10.13 -8.19
CA ALA A 63 -7.18 -11.04 -8.54
C ALA A 63 -6.74 -12.24 -9.41
N ASP A 64 -5.78 -12.02 -10.31
CA ASP A 64 -5.25 -13.02 -11.23
C ASP A 64 -3.84 -13.50 -10.86
N THR A 65 -3.47 -13.39 -9.57
CA THR A 65 -2.15 -13.75 -9.04
C THR A 65 -2.26 -14.88 -8.02
N GLU A 66 -1.13 -15.51 -7.69
CA GLU A 66 -1.07 -16.50 -6.60
C GLU A 66 -1.47 -15.92 -5.23
N TRP A 67 -1.43 -14.58 -5.07
CA TRP A 67 -1.81 -13.87 -3.85
C TRP A 67 -3.28 -13.44 -3.80
N VAL A 68 -4.14 -13.92 -4.70
CA VAL A 68 -5.58 -13.57 -4.73
C VAL A 68 -6.26 -13.77 -3.36
N SER A 69 -5.88 -14.83 -2.66
CA SER A 69 -6.41 -15.19 -1.33
C SER A 69 -5.52 -14.73 -0.17
N ALA A 70 -4.39 -14.07 -0.45
CA ALA A 70 -3.48 -13.63 0.58
C ALA A 70 -4.10 -12.51 1.43
N THR A 71 -3.67 -12.43 2.69
CA THR A 71 -4.08 -11.37 3.60
C THR A 71 -3.39 -10.07 3.19
N LEU A 72 -4.17 -9.07 2.78
CA LEU A 72 -3.65 -7.73 2.50
C LEU A 72 -3.45 -6.97 3.82
N ARG A 73 -2.21 -6.59 4.11
CA ARG A 73 -1.82 -5.81 5.29
C ARG A 73 -1.33 -4.44 4.84
N LEU A 74 -2.10 -3.41 5.17
CA LEU A 74 -1.71 -2.01 4.94
C LEU A 74 -1.11 -1.46 6.24
N ILE A 75 0.18 -1.13 6.22
CA ILE A 75 0.91 -0.64 7.37
C ILE A 75 1.29 0.81 7.10
N VAL A 76 0.70 1.73 7.88
CA VAL A 76 1.12 3.13 7.87
C VAL A 76 2.38 3.22 8.74
N THR A 77 3.52 3.43 8.11
CA THR A 77 4.81 3.54 8.80
C THR A 77 5.10 4.95 9.28
N ASP A 78 4.51 5.95 8.62
CA ASP A 78 4.65 7.35 8.98
C ASP A 78 3.42 8.17 8.56
N VAL A 79 3.20 9.30 9.22
CA VAL A 79 2.19 10.29 8.88
C VAL A 79 2.91 11.62 8.65
N ASP A 80 2.87 12.10 7.41
CA ASP A 80 3.49 13.35 7.02
C ASP A 80 2.89 14.51 7.82
N ALA A 81 3.73 15.44 8.26
CA ALA A 81 3.30 16.59 9.07
C ALA A 81 2.22 17.44 8.37
N GLY A 82 2.21 17.47 7.02
CA GLY A 82 1.18 18.15 6.24
C GLY A 82 -0.22 17.55 6.36
N ALA A 83 -0.36 16.34 6.92
CA ALA A 83 -1.67 15.70 7.11
C ALA A 83 -2.51 16.34 8.24
N PHE A 84 -1.89 17.20 9.07
CA PHE A 84 -2.51 17.82 10.24
C PHE A 84 -2.86 19.30 10.08
N THR A 85 -2.60 19.89 8.91
CA THR A 85 -2.81 21.32 8.61
C THR A 85 -3.95 21.52 7.64
#